data_AF-A0A4U6CD11-F1
#
_entry.id   AF-A0A4U6CD11-F1
#
_cell.length_a   1.000
_cell.length_b   1.000
_cell.length_c   1.000
_cell.angle_alpha   90.00
_cell.angle_beta   90.00
_cell.angle_gamma   90.00
#
_symmetry.space_group_name_H-M   'P 1'
#
loop_
_entity.id
_entity.type
_entity.pdbx_description
1 polymer ?
#
loop_
_entity_poly.entity_id
_entity_poly.type
_entity_poly.pdbx_seq_one_letter_code
_entity_poly.pdbx_strand_id
1 'polypeptide(L)'
;MLAGQLALVMAALFAGAAFYINIAEQPARLQLQEQPLLVQWKAAYKRGFVMQASLAVIGALLGAVAWWQTDHWLWLAGALVLIANWPYTLIVMMPLNRRLMETDPENAGAETREGLETWARLHANRTVLGCAATAIFLVASLG
;
A
#
# COMPACT_ATOMS: atom_id res chain seq x y z
N MET A 1 -19.54 15.95 5.21
CA MET A 1 -19.38 15.24 6.51
C MET A 1 -17.92 14.96 6.81
N LEU A 2 -17.50 15.15 8.07
CA LEU A 2 -16.10 15.06 8.48
C LEU A 2 -15.49 13.67 8.23
N ALA A 3 -16.21 12.59 8.56
CA ALA A 3 -15.71 11.22 8.41
C ALA A 3 -15.32 10.88 6.97
N GLY A 4 -16.16 11.23 5.99
CA GLY A 4 -15.88 10.97 4.57
C GLY A 4 -14.65 11.74 4.06
N GLN A 5 -14.50 13.00 4.47
CA GLN A 5 -13.33 13.79 4.08
C GLN A 5 -12.04 13.24 4.70
N LEU A 6 -12.09 12.78 5.94
CA LEU A 6 -10.96 12.09 6.57
C LEU A 6 -10.66 10.75 5.87
N ALA A 7 -11.68 9.99 5.45
CA ALA A 7 -11.49 8.76 4.67
C ALA A 7 -10.76 9.04 3.35
N LEU A 8 -11.17 10.09 2.63
CA LEU A 8 -10.52 10.56 1.41
C LEU A 8 -9.05 10.91 1.66
N VAL A 9 -8.74 11.66 2.72
CA VAL A 9 -7.36 12.00 3.10
C VAL A 9 -6.52 10.76 3.39
N MET A 10 -7.06 9.80 4.16
CA MET A 10 -6.36 8.54 4.46
C MET A 10 -6.06 7.73 3.19
N ALA A 11 -7.03 7.63 2.28
CA ALA A 11 -6.84 6.95 1.00
C ALA A 11 -5.79 7.66 0.15
N ALA A 12 -5.82 8.99 0.06
CA ALA A 12 -4.84 9.77 -0.69
C ALA A 12 -3.43 9.63 -0.13
N LEU A 13 -3.25 9.65 1.19
CA LEU A 13 -1.96 9.38 1.84
C LEU A 13 -1.47 7.96 1.56
N PHE A 14 -2.36 6.96 1.61
CA PHE A 14 -2.02 5.58 1.27
C PHE A 14 -1.53 5.47 -0.18
N ALA A 15 -2.29 6.05 -1.13
CA ALA A 15 -2.01 6.03 -2.55
C ALA A 15 -0.70 6.75 -2.86
N GLY A 16 -0.49 7.93 -2.27
CA GLY A 16 0.74 8.70 -2.43
C GLY A 16 1.97 7.96 -1.91
N ALA A 17 1.87 7.30 -0.76
CA ALA A 17 2.96 6.48 -0.23
C ALA A 17 3.27 5.27 -1.14
N ALA A 18 2.25 4.56 -1.61
CA ALA A 18 2.41 3.43 -2.53
C ALA A 18 3.05 3.86 -3.86
N PHE A 19 2.58 4.99 -4.40
CA PHE A 19 3.11 5.60 -5.61
C PHE A 19 4.58 5.99 -5.46
N TYR A 20 4.93 6.68 -4.37
CA TYR A 20 6.31 7.06 -4.06
C TYR A 20 7.24 5.85 -3.98
N ILE A 21 6.80 4.77 -3.34
CA ILE A 21 7.58 3.52 -3.24
C ILE A 21 7.93 3.00 -4.63
N ASN A 22 6.98 2.96 -5.56
CA ASN A 22 7.21 2.44 -6.90
C ASN A 22 8.02 3.38 -7.80
N ILE A 23 7.85 4.69 -7.68
CA ILE A 23 8.42 5.66 -8.62
C ILE A 23 9.76 6.21 -8.17
N ALA A 24 9.96 6.39 -6.87
CA ALA A 24 11.16 7.02 -6.33
C ALA A 24 12.00 6.04 -5.51
N GLU A 25 11.39 5.42 -4.49
CA GLU A 25 12.13 4.62 -3.51
C GLU A 25 12.73 3.36 -4.12
N GLN A 26 11.94 2.59 -4.87
CA GLN A 26 12.39 1.34 -5.46
C GLN A 26 13.44 1.56 -6.56
N PRO A 27 13.25 2.49 -7.53
CA PRO A 27 14.29 2.72 -8.54
C PRO A 27 15.61 3.19 -7.93
N ALA A 28 15.57 4.05 -6.90
CA ALA A 28 16.78 4.45 -6.18
C ALA A 28 17.43 3.26 -5.44
N ARG A 29 16.62 2.42 -4.77
CA ARG A 29 17.08 1.20 -4.08
C ARG A 29 17.76 0.23 -5.03
N LEU A 30 17.24 0.05 -6.25
CA LEU A 30 17.80 -0.90 -7.22
C LEU A 30 19.21 -0.52 -7.72
N GLN A 31 19.67 0.72 -7.49
CA GLN A 31 21.04 1.15 -7.80
C GLN A 31 22.08 0.63 -6.78
N LEU A 32 21.62 0.13 -5.63
CA LEU A 32 22.50 -0.43 -4.60
C LEU A 32 22.95 -1.85 -4.98
N GLN A 33 24.10 -2.26 -4.44
CA GLN A 33 24.53 -3.67 -4.44
C GLN A 33 23.55 -4.53 -3.60
N GLU A 34 23.56 -5.83 -3.81
CA GLU A 34 22.55 -6.78 -3.33
C GLU A 34 22.36 -6.74 -1.80
N GLN A 35 23.46 -6.74 -1.05
CA GLN A 35 23.44 -6.68 0.42
C GLN A 35 22.82 -5.36 0.94
N PRO A 36 23.32 -4.15 0.59
CA PRO A 36 22.71 -2.91 1.04
C PRO A 36 21.29 -2.68 0.49
N LEU A 37 21.00 -3.17 -0.71
CA LEU A 37 19.66 -3.16 -1.31
C LEU A 37 18.66 -3.92 -0.44
N LEU A 38 19.03 -5.14 0.00
CA LEU A 38 18.18 -5.96 0.86
C LEU A 38 18.04 -5.36 2.26
N VAL A 39 19.15 -4.89 2.86
CA VAL A 39 19.13 -4.23 4.18
C VAL A 39 18.18 -3.04 4.19
N GLN A 40 18.29 -2.17 3.18
CA GLN A 40 17.45 -0.99 3.06
C GLN A 40 15.99 -1.40 2.86
N TRP A 41 15.70 -2.37 1.98
CA TRP A 41 14.33 -2.84 1.76
C TRP A 41 13.70 -3.41 3.03
N LYS A 42 14.41 -4.26 3.79
CA LYS A 42 13.88 -4.83 5.05
C LYS A 42 13.51 -3.74 6.06
N ALA A 43 14.38 -2.73 6.20
CA ALA A 43 14.17 -1.62 7.11
C ALA A 43 12.97 -0.75 6.70
N ALA A 44 12.83 -0.46 5.40
CA ALA A 44 11.72 0.31 4.85
C ALA A 44 10.40 -0.47 4.88
N TYR A 45 10.41 -1.75 4.45
CA TYR A 45 9.23 -2.61 4.36
C TYR A 45 8.50 -2.74 5.69
N LYS A 46 9.21 -2.98 6.81
CA LYS A 46 8.57 -3.09 8.14
C LYS A 46 7.78 -1.82 8.50
N ARG A 47 8.37 -0.65 8.25
CA ARG A 47 7.75 0.66 8.57
C ARG A 47 6.61 0.98 7.60
N GLY A 48 6.84 0.77 6.30
CA GLY A 48 5.85 0.97 5.26
C GLY A 48 4.63 0.07 5.41
N PHE A 49 4.84 -1.20 5.81
CA PHE A 49 3.76 -2.14 6.09
C PHE A 49 2.85 -1.62 7.21
N VAL A 50 3.42 -1.22 8.35
CA VAL A 50 2.65 -0.67 9.48
C VAL A 50 1.91 0.60 9.08
N MET A 51 2.60 1.55 8.44
CA MET A 51 2.00 2.81 8.02
C MET A 51 0.82 2.60 7.06
N GLN A 52 1.04 1.86 5.98
CA GLN A 52 0.00 1.65 4.96
C GLN A 52 -1.15 0.77 5.48
N ALA A 53 -0.87 -0.24 6.31
CA ALA A 53 -1.93 -1.03 6.93
C ALA A 53 -2.83 -0.16 7.81
N SER A 54 -2.26 0.71 8.63
CA SER A 54 -3.01 1.64 9.48
C SER A 54 -3.84 2.62 8.67
N LEU A 55 -3.26 3.23 7.62
CA LEU A 55 -3.99 4.14 6.72
C LEU A 55 -5.18 3.44 6.05
N ALA A 56 -5.00 2.20 5.57
CA ALA A 56 -6.07 1.44 4.94
C ALA A 56 -7.21 1.12 5.91
N VAL A 57 -6.89 0.67 7.14
CA VAL A 57 -7.89 0.33 8.16
C VAL A 57 -8.64 1.57 8.62
N ILE A 58 -7.93 2.64 8.99
CA ILE A 58 -8.55 3.88 9.48
C ILE A 58 -9.41 4.50 8.37
N GLY A 59 -8.89 4.58 7.14
CA GLY A 59 -9.65 5.11 6.00
C GLY A 59 -10.91 4.30 5.69
N ALA A 60 -10.83 2.96 5.75
CA ALA A 60 -11.99 2.11 5.52
C ALA A 60 -13.06 2.26 6.61
N LEU A 61 -12.66 2.32 7.89
CA LEU A 61 -13.59 2.56 9.00
C LEU A 61 -14.28 3.92 8.86
N LEU A 62 -13.52 4.98 8.53
CA LEU A 62 -14.08 6.31 8.30
C LEU A 62 -15.04 6.34 7.11
N GLY A 63 -14.73 5.62 6.03
CA GLY A 63 -15.62 5.48 4.88
C GLY A 63 -16.92 4.72 5.24
N ALA A 64 -16.83 3.66 6.04
CA ALA A 64 -18.01 2.96 6.53
C ALA A 64 -18.89 3.83 7.44
N VAL A 65 -18.28 4.64 8.32
CA VAL A 65 -18.99 5.64 9.13
C VAL A 65 -19.65 6.70 8.25
N ALA A 66 -18.97 7.18 7.21
CA ALA A 66 -19.52 8.15 6.27
C ALA A 66 -20.72 7.60 5.50
N TRP A 67 -20.64 6.34 5.05
CA TRP A 67 -21.77 5.63 4.44
C TRP A 67 -22.95 5.57 5.40
N TRP A 68 -22.75 5.12 6.63
CA TRP A 68 -23.81 5.03 7.64
C TRP A 68 -24.48 6.38 7.95
N GLN A 69 -23.70 7.47 7.95
CA GLN A 69 -24.21 8.83 8.22
C GLN A 69 -24.98 9.45 7.06
N THR A 70 -24.71 9.03 5.82
CA THR A 70 -25.22 9.70 4.61
C THR A 70 -26.12 8.83 3.74
N ASP A 71 -26.15 7.53 3.99
CA ASP A 71 -26.76 6.50 3.13
C ASP A 71 -26.19 6.48 1.69
N HIS A 72 -25.06 7.15 1.46
CA HIS A 72 -24.45 7.27 0.15
C HIS A 72 -23.44 6.13 -0.09
N TRP A 73 -23.85 5.14 -0.89
CA TRP A 73 -23.16 3.86 -1.04
C TRP A 73 -21.72 3.95 -1.56
N LEU A 74 -21.34 5.02 -2.27
CA LEU A 74 -19.96 5.17 -2.76
C LEU A 74 -18.94 5.27 -1.63
N TRP A 75 -19.32 5.74 -0.43
CA TRP A 75 -18.44 5.72 0.74
C TRP A 75 -18.11 4.29 1.17
N LEU A 76 -19.08 3.39 1.11
CA LEU A 76 -18.84 1.98 1.40
C LEU A 76 -17.99 1.34 0.30
N ALA A 77 -18.26 1.64 -0.97
CA ALA A 77 -17.47 1.13 -2.09
C ALA A 77 -15.99 1.53 -1.98
N GLY A 78 -15.71 2.81 -1.68
CA GLY A 78 -14.34 3.30 -1.47
C GLY A 78 -13.64 2.62 -0.29
N ALA A 79 -14.36 2.42 0.82
CA ALA A 79 -13.85 1.71 2.00
C ALA A 79 -13.48 0.25 1.69
N LEU A 80 -14.34 -0.46 0.94
CA LEU A 80 -14.10 -1.84 0.53
C LEU A 80 -12.89 -1.95 -0.41
N VAL A 81 -12.74 -1.03 -1.38
CA VAL A 81 -11.57 -0.99 -2.27
C VAL A 81 -10.29 -0.69 -1.50
N LEU A 82 -10.33 0.25 -0.55
CA LEU A 82 -9.17 0.59 0.27
C LEU A 82 -8.72 -0.60 1.12
N ILE A 83 -9.65 -1.24 1.83
CA ILE A 83 -9.32 -2.38 2.71
C ILE A 83 -8.93 -3.63 1.92
N ALA A 84 -9.30 -3.76 0.64
CA ALA A 84 -8.87 -4.86 -0.22
C ALA A 84 -7.34 -4.97 -0.37
N ASN A 85 -6.59 -3.89 -0.04
CA ASN A 85 -5.14 -3.95 0.08
C ASN A 85 -4.65 -4.99 1.09
N TRP A 86 -5.41 -5.28 2.15
CA TRP A 86 -5.06 -6.31 3.15
C TRP A 86 -5.06 -7.73 2.56
N PRO A 87 -6.19 -8.26 2.05
CA PRO A 87 -6.21 -9.60 1.46
C PRO A 87 -5.24 -9.69 0.28
N TYR A 88 -5.11 -8.63 -0.53
CA TYR A 88 -4.10 -8.60 -1.59
C TYR A 88 -2.69 -8.79 -1.02
N THR A 89 -2.31 -8.03 0.01
CA THR A 89 -0.98 -8.11 0.61
C THR A 89 -0.74 -9.49 1.24
N LEU A 90 -1.71 -10.01 2.00
CA LEU A 90 -1.57 -11.28 2.72
C LEU A 90 -1.49 -12.49 1.80
N ILE A 91 -2.25 -12.50 0.70
CA ILE A 91 -2.36 -13.65 -0.20
C ILE A 91 -1.30 -13.59 -1.30
N VAL A 92 -1.11 -12.41 -1.91
CA VAL A 92 -0.27 -12.27 -3.12
C VAL A 92 1.16 -11.87 -2.78
N MET A 93 1.36 -10.92 -1.88
CA MET A 93 2.71 -10.37 -1.61
C MET A 93 3.43 -11.08 -0.46
N MET A 94 2.70 -11.51 0.57
CA MET A 94 3.30 -12.03 1.80
C MET A 94 4.22 -13.23 1.61
N PRO A 95 3.94 -14.20 0.70
CA PRO A 95 4.86 -15.30 0.45
C PRO A 95 6.25 -14.81 0.01
N LEU A 96 6.28 -13.86 -0.94
CA LEU A 96 7.52 -13.24 -1.41
C LEU A 96 8.18 -12.37 -0.32
N ASN A 97 7.38 -11.58 0.41
CA ASN A 97 7.90 -10.74 1.49
C ASN A 97 8.59 -11.57 2.57
N ARG A 98 8.01 -12.71 2.97
CA ARG A 98 8.62 -13.61 3.96
C ARG A 98 9.95 -14.16 3.46
N ARG A 99 9.98 -14.67 2.23
CA ARG A 99 11.21 -15.17 1.60
C ARG A 99 12.33 -14.11 1.63
N LEU A 100 12.04 -12.90 1.17
CA LEU A 100 13.01 -11.79 1.16
C LEU A 100 13.41 -11.36 2.58
N MET A 101 12.47 -11.36 3.52
CA MET A 101 12.74 -11.04 4.93
C MET A 101 13.63 -12.08 5.62
N GLU A 102 13.55 -13.34 5.22
CA GLU A 102 14.32 -14.46 5.76
C GLU A 102 15.73 -14.56 5.15
N THR A 103 15.96 -14.06 3.93
CA THR A 103 17.29 -14.05 3.30
C THR A 103 18.30 -13.26 4.13
N ASP A 104 19.39 -13.88 4.58
CA ASP A 104 20.50 -13.16 5.23
C ASP A 104 21.10 -12.14 4.24
N PRO A 105 21.25 -10.85 4.61
CA PRO A 105 21.95 -9.86 3.78
C PRO A 105 23.29 -10.32 3.21
N GLU A 106 24.09 -11.09 3.95
CA GLU A 106 25.38 -11.59 3.47
C GLU A 106 25.24 -12.60 2.32
N ASN A 107 24.06 -13.22 2.20
CA ASN A 107 23.71 -14.17 1.14
C ASN A 107 22.88 -13.51 0.02
N ALA A 108 22.71 -12.18 0.05
CA ALA A 108 21.94 -11.48 -0.98
C ALA A 108 22.64 -11.57 -2.34
N GLY A 109 21.92 -12.05 -3.35
CA GLY A 109 22.44 -12.28 -4.70
C GLY A 109 21.47 -11.88 -5.80
N ALA A 110 21.72 -12.36 -7.02
CA ALA A 110 20.87 -12.06 -8.19
C ALA A 110 19.39 -12.44 -7.97
N GLU A 111 19.14 -13.57 -7.29
CA GLU A 111 17.77 -13.99 -6.95
C GLU A 111 17.06 -13.02 -6.00
N THR A 112 17.79 -12.45 -5.03
CA THR A 112 17.24 -11.42 -4.13
C THR A 112 16.83 -10.17 -4.91
N ARG A 113 17.67 -9.75 -5.88
CA ARG A 113 17.40 -8.61 -6.75
C ARG A 113 16.15 -8.86 -7.60
N GLU A 114 16.07 -10.01 -8.27
CA GLU A 114 14.89 -10.40 -9.08
C GLU A 114 13.62 -10.47 -8.22
N GLY A 115 13.74 -11.00 -7.00
CA GLY A 115 12.66 -11.02 -6.02
C GLY A 115 12.17 -9.62 -5.68
N LEU A 116 13.07 -8.64 -5.53
CA LEU A 116 12.73 -7.26 -5.22
C LEU A 116 12.17 -6.47 -6.41
N GLU A 117 12.59 -6.78 -7.63
CA GLU A 117 11.94 -6.28 -8.85
C GLU A 117 10.52 -6.83 -8.99
N THR A 118 10.34 -8.12 -8.71
CA THR A 118 9.01 -8.76 -8.68
C THR A 118 8.13 -8.15 -7.60
N TRP A 119 8.68 -7.93 -6.41
CA TRP A 119 8.00 -7.25 -5.32
C TRP A 119 7.49 -5.87 -5.74
N ALA A 120 8.29 -5.10 -6.48
CA ALA A 120 7.90 -3.78 -6.96
C ALA A 120 6.71 -3.85 -7.92
N ARG A 121 6.72 -4.80 -8.87
CA ARG A 121 5.60 -5.01 -9.80
C ARG A 121 4.31 -5.39 -9.06
N LEU A 122 4.41 -6.24 -8.03
CA LEU A 122 3.26 -6.57 -7.19
C LEU A 122 2.79 -5.36 -6.37
N HIS A 123 3.73 -4.58 -5.82
CA HIS A 123 3.39 -3.38 -5.03
C HIS A 123 2.61 -2.35 -5.85
N ALA A 124 2.84 -2.23 -7.16
CA ALA A 124 2.11 -1.30 -8.02
C ALA A 124 0.59 -1.53 -8.01
N ASN A 125 0.12 -2.77 -7.79
CA ASN A 125 -1.31 -3.04 -7.64
C ASN A 125 -1.91 -2.35 -6.41
N ARG A 126 -1.12 -2.16 -5.35
CA ARG A 126 -1.54 -1.41 -4.16
C ARG A 126 -1.72 0.07 -4.48
N THR A 127 -0.86 0.62 -5.33
CA THR A 127 -1.03 1.98 -5.86
C THR A 127 -2.33 2.11 -6.63
N VAL A 128 -2.63 1.16 -7.52
CA VAL A 128 -3.90 1.15 -8.28
C VAL A 128 -5.11 1.09 -7.35
N LEU A 129 -5.12 0.18 -6.37
CA LEU A 129 -6.20 0.07 -5.38
C LEU A 129 -6.35 1.36 -4.56
N GLY A 130 -5.24 1.94 -4.11
CA GLY A 130 -5.22 3.20 -3.39
C GLY A 130 -5.82 4.35 -4.20
N CYS A 131 -5.36 4.54 -5.44
CA CYS A 131 -5.87 5.56 -6.34
C CYS A 131 -7.36 5.36 -6.66
N ALA A 132 -7.79 4.11 -6.89
CA ALA A 132 -9.20 3.80 -7.11
C ALA A 132 -10.06 4.17 -5.89
N ALA A 133 -9.64 3.80 -4.67
CA ALA A 133 -10.34 4.19 -3.45
C ALA A 133 -10.40 5.72 -3.28
N THR A 134 -9.29 6.43 -3.53
CA THR A 134 -9.24 7.89 -3.50
C THR A 134 -10.21 8.51 -4.50
N ALA A 135 -10.26 8.01 -5.74
CA ALA A 135 -11.18 8.50 -6.76
C ALA A 135 -12.65 8.26 -6.37
N ILE A 136 -12.98 7.09 -5.83
CA ILE A 136 -14.34 6.78 -5.36
C ILE A 136 -14.74 7.72 -4.22
N PHE A 137 -13.87 7.91 -3.22
CA PHE A 137 -14.13 8.84 -2.13
C PHE A 137 -14.25 10.29 -2.60
N LEU A 138 -13.45 10.70 -3.59
CA LEU A 138 -13.54 12.03 -4.18
C LEU A 138 -14.90 12.22 -4.85
N VAL A 139 -15.34 11.28 -5.69
CA VAL A 139 -16.66 11.34 -6.33
C VAL A 139 -17.76 11.39 -5.27
N ALA A 140 -17.65 10.58 -4.23
CA ALA A 140 -18.61 10.58 -3.13
C ALA A 140 -18.62 11.89 -2.33
N SER A 141 -17.53 12.64 -2.32
CA SER A 141 -17.40 13.93 -1.63
C SER A 141 -18.03 15.11 -2.37
N LEU A 142 -18.28 14.94 -3.67
CA LEU A 142 -18.82 15.97 -4.57
C LEU A 142 -20.34 15.88 -4.74
N GLY A 143 -20.97 14.80 -4.23
CA GLY A 143 -22.41 14.53 -4.31
C GLY A 143 -23.12 14.65 -2.96
#